data_AF-A0A5U9I8I5-F1
#
_entry.id   AF-A0A5U9I8I5-F1
#
_cell.length_a   1.000
_cell.length_b   1.000
_cell.length_c   1.000
_cell.angle_alpha   90.00
_cell.angle_beta   90.00
_cell.angle_gamma   90.00
#
_symmetry.space_group_name_H-M   'P 1'
#
loop_
_entity.id
_entity.type
_entity.pdbx_description
1 polymer ?
#
loop_
_entity_poly.entity_id
_entity_poly.type
_entity_poly.pdbx_seq_one_letter_code
_entity_poly.pdbx_strand_id
1 'polypeptide(L)'
;MRGIGAIIHFRPPTGSSAPSPDVSERWNSIRDWFSLPVQDEAAQCFRAFYQPDEGMSPPDRLKHFLRLKALASPGRQDNFTAERILGTGETICMIASDKNSDFPSVTLHLSDQEWHSTQHQKEAVDSPRSSVSDDNQTATVTGTGGSVEARPKGSPITRSQIQAWQELSPEAKRETGGWKVWAQSQGINIGSA
;
A
#
# COMPACT_ATOMS: atom_id res chain seq x y z
N MET A 1 62.94 11.73 -31.30
CA MET A 1 61.62 11.23 -31.73
C MET A 1 61.07 10.31 -30.66
N ARG A 2 59.94 10.67 -30.03
CA ARG A 2 58.91 9.75 -29.51
C ARG A 2 57.80 10.62 -28.90
N GLY A 3 56.68 10.67 -29.61
CA GLY A 3 55.54 11.52 -29.30
C GLY A 3 54.76 11.03 -28.09
N ILE A 4 54.26 11.99 -27.31
CA ILE A 4 53.36 11.78 -26.19
C ILE A 4 51.97 11.65 -26.79
N GLY A 5 51.45 10.43 -26.88
CA GLY A 5 50.07 10.17 -27.25
C GLY A 5 49.15 10.44 -26.06
N ALA A 6 48.41 11.55 -26.10
CA ALA A 6 47.33 11.79 -25.16
C ALA A 6 46.19 10.80 -25.43
N ILE A 7 45.95 9.87 -24.51
CA ILE A 7 44.78 8.99 -24.52
C ILE A 7 43.60 9.82 -24.04
N ILE A 8 42.76 10.27 -24.97
CA ILE A 8 41.46 10.85 -24.62
C ILE A 8 40.57 9.69 -24.14
N HIS A 9 40.36 9.64 -22.83
CA HIS A 9 39.31 8.81 -22.25
C HIS A 9 37.96 9.39 -22.69
N PHE A 10 37.32 8.78 -23.69
CA PHE A 10 35.91 9.00 -23.97
C PHE A 10 35.12 8.47 -22.77
N ARG A 11 34.63 9.39 -21.95
CA ARG A 11 33.62 9.13 -20.91
C ARG A 11 32.33 8.77 -21.65
N PRO A 12 31.79 7.55 -21.51
CA PRO A 12 30.46 7.29 -22.05
C PRO A 12 29.46 8.15 -21.26
N PRO A 13 28.44 8.72 -21.91
CA PRO A 13 27.43 9.52 -21.22
C PRO A 13 26.74 8.63 -20.20
N THR A 14 26.84 9.01 -18.93
CA THR A 14 26.14 8.37 -17.81
C THR A 14 24.65 8.62 -17.99
N GLY A 15 24.00 7.73 -18.74
CA GLY A 15 22.57 7.77 -19.02
C GLY A 15 21.98 6.40 -19.35
N SER A 16 22.74 5.31 -19.12
CA SER A 16 22.19 3.96 -19.14
C SER A 16 22.09 3.47 -17.70
N SER A 17 20.99 3.83 -17.05
CA SER A 17 20.55 3.16 -15.83
C SER A 17 20.16 1.76 -16.27
N ALA A 18 21.11 0.82 -16.22
CA ALA A 18 20.76 -0.58 -16.28
C ALA A 18 19.69 -0.80 -15.19
N PRO A 19 18.49 -1.36 -15.50
CA PRO A 19 17.52 -1.65 -14.47
C PRO A 19 18.22 -2.53 -13.46
N SER A 20 18.26 -2.09 -12.20
CA SER A 20 18.88 -2.87 -11.13
C SER A 20 18.32 -4.29 -11.20
N PRO A 21 19.17 -5.34 -11.29
CA PRO A 21 18.75 -6.70 -11.59
C PRO A 21 17.62 -7.20 -10.68
N ASP A 22 17.62 -6.70 -9.45
CA ASP A 22 16.61 -6.89 -8.41
C ASP A 22 15.16 -6.60 -8.83
N VAL A 23 14.90 -5.50 -9.58
CA VAL A 23 13.50 -5.12 -9.92
C VAL A 23 12.93 -6.02 -11.03
N SER A 24 13.74 -6.37 -12.02
CA SER A 24 13.33 -7.28 -13.09
C SER A 24 13.12 -8.70 -12.57
N GLU A 25 13.98 -9.19 -11.67
CA GLU A 25 13.81 -10.50 -11.04
C GLU A 25 12.54 -10.55 -10.19
N ARG A 26 12.28 -9.50 -9.39
CA ARG A 26 11.05 -9.38 -8.60
C ARG A 26 9.80 -9.28 -9.48
N TRP A 27 9.83 -8.56 -10.60
CA TRP A 27 8.70 -8.56 -11.53
C TRP A 27 8.41 -9.96 -12.07
N ASN A 28 9.45 -10.72 -12.43
CA ASN A 28 9.30 -12.08 -12.95
C ASN A 28 8.67 -13.05 -11.94
N SER A 29 8.81 -12.83 -10.62
CA SER A 29 8.21 -13.73 -9.63
C SER A 29 6.69 -13.58 -9.51
N ILE A 30 6.15 -12.40 -9.79
CA ILE A 30 4.70 -12.11 -9.70
C ILE A 30 4.02 -11.94 -11.07
N ARG A 31 4.78 -12.00 -12.18
CA ARG A 31 4.27 -11.79 -13.54
C ARG A 31 3.09 -12.70 -13.89
N ASP A 32 3.08 -13.92 -13.39
CA ASP A 32 2.02 -14.92 -13.58
C ASP A 32 0.72 -14.61 -12.83
N TRP A 33 0.72 -13.62 -11.94
CA TRP A 33 -0.52 -13.15 -11.28
C TRP A 33 -1.38 -12.31 -12.22
N PHE A 34 -0.82 -11.85 -13.33
CA PHE A 34 -1.46 -10.95 -14.29
C PHE A 34 -1.75 -11.67 -15.60
N SER A 35 -2.94 -11.44 -16.17
CA SER A 35 -3.27 -11.93 -17.50
C SER A 35 -2.39 -11.28 -18.56
N LEU A 36 -2.04 -12.02 -19.62
CA LEU A 36 -1.19 -11.53 -20.72
C LEU A 36 -1.55 -10.12 -21.25
N PRO A 37 -2.82 -9.76 -21.52
CA PRO A 37 -3.14 -8.45 -22.08
C PRO A 37 -2.87 -7.27 -21.13
N VAL A 38 -2.74 -7.52 -19.82
CA VAL A 38 -2.51 -6.47 -18.82
C VAL A 38 -1.10 -6.50 -18.24
N GLN A 39 -0.24 -7.43 -18.66
CA GLN A 39 1.12 -7.57 -18.12
C GLN A 39 1.98 -6.34 -18.39
N ASP A 40 1.86 -5.70 -19.55
CA ASP A 40 2.64 -4.50 -19.87
C ASP A 40 2.24 -3.31 -18.99
N GLU A 41 0.93 -3.16 -18.74
CA GLU A 41 0.40 -2.13 -17.86
C GLU A 41 0.78 -2.39 -16.40
N ALA A 42 0.68 -3.64 -15.95
CA ALA A 42 1.10 -4.07 -14.62
C ALA A 42 2.61 -3.88 -14.42
N ALA A 43 3.44 -4.21 -15.42
CA ALA A 43 4.88 -3.98 -15.37
C ALA A 43 5.22 -2.49 -15.24
N GLN A 44 4.48 -1.62 -15.94
CA GLN A 44 4.63 -0.16 -15.80
C GLN A 44 4.27 0.31 -14.39
N CYS A 45 3.13 -0.13 -13.86
CA CYS A 45 2.71 0.21 -12.49
C CYS A 45 3.71 -0.30 -11.46
N PHE A 46 4.25 -1.52 -11.64
CA PHE A 46 5.26 -2.10 -10.76
C PHE A 46 6.55 -1.27 -10.76
N ARG A 47 7.03 -0.86 -11.93
CA ARG A 47 8.22 0.01 -12.04
C ARG A 47 7.97 1.37 -11.41
N ALA A 48 6.88 2.05 -11.76
CA ALA A 48 6.52 3.34 -11.18
C ALA A 48 6.40 3.29 -9.64
N PHE A 49 5.97 2.16 -9.09
CA PHE A 49 5.87 1.95 -7.66
C PHE A 49 7.23 1.73 -6.97
N TYR A 50 8.14 0.91 -7.52
CA TYR A 50 9.45 0.66 -6.89
C TYR A 50 10.54 1.65 -7.27
N GLN A 51 10.46 2.21 -8.47
CA GLN A 51 11.38 3.15 -9.07
C GLN A 51 10.58 4.33 -9.64
N PRO A 52 10.03 5.19 -8.77
CA PRO A 52 9.29 6.36 -9.22
C PRO A 52 10.21 7.34 -9.97
N ASP A 53 9.66 8.00 -11.00
CA ASP A 53 10.35 9.10 -11.68
C ASP A 53 10.61 10.26 -10.71
N GLU A 54 11.64 11.05 -11.02
CA GLU A 54 12.02 12.22 -10.23
C GLU A 54 10.85 13.23 -10.20
N GLY A 55 10.21 13.39 -9.03
CA GLY A 55 9.05 14.25 -8.85
C GLY A 55 7.69 13.54 -8.74
N MET A 56 7.63 12.22 -8.82
CA MET A 56 6.38 11.48 -8.57
C MET A 56 5.88 11.72 -7.14
N SER A 57 4.62 12.12 -7.00
CA SER A 57 3.99 12.36 -5.71
C SER A 57 3.68 11.04 -4.98
N PRO A 58 3.69 11.00 -3.64
CA PRO A 58 3.27 9.81 -2.90
C PRO A 58 1.84 9.33 -3.25
N PRO A 59 0.83 10.20 -3.46
CA PRO A 59 -0.50 9.78 -3.92
C PRO A 59 -0.46 9.08 -5.29
N ASP A 60 0.29 9.62 -6.26
CA ASP A 60 0.39 9.00 -7.59
C ASP A 60 1.13 7.66 -7.54
N ARG A 61 2.16 7.57 -6.70
CA ARG A 61 2.84 6.31 -6.42
C ARG A 61 1.89 5.26 -5.80
N LEU A 62 1.00 5.68 -4.90
CA LEU A 62 -0.05 4.82 -4.35
C LEU A 62 -1.06 4.40 -5.44
N LYS A 63 -1.44 5.29 -6.37
CA LYS A 63 -2.33 4.92 -7.49
C LYS A 63 -1.74 3.79 -8.33
N HIS A 64 -0.44 3.83 -8.61
CA HIS A 64 0.23 2.73 -9.31
C HIS A 64 0.17 1.42 -8.52
N PHE A 65 0.35 1.46 -7.20
CA PHE A 65 0.20 0.28 -6.35
C PHE A 65 -1.23 -0.29 -6.38
N LEU A 66 -2.25 0.57 -6.24
CA LEU A 66 -3.65 0.14 -6.27
C LEU A 66 -4.07 -0.36 -7.67
N ARG A 67 -3.54 0.26 -8.73
CA ARG A 67 -3.75 -0.20 -10.10
C ARG A 67 -3.11 -1.57 -10.30
N LEU A 68 -1.88 -1.76 -9.83
CA LEU A 68 -1.19 -3.05 -9.86
C LEU A 68 -2.02 -4.12 -9.12
N LYS A 69 -2.50 -3.83 -7.91
CA LYS A 69 -3.41 -4.72 -7.17
C LYS A 69 -4.66 -5.07 -8.00
N ALA A 70 -5.29 -4.07 -8.62
CA ALA A 70 -6.52 -4.28 -9.40
C ALA A 70 -6.32 -5.11 -10.67
N LEU A 71 -5.13 -5.08 -11.28
CA LEU A 71 -4.78 -5.86 -12.47
C LEU A 71 -4.41 -7.31 -12.12
N ALA A 72 -4.07 -7.61 -10.87
CA ALA A 72 -3.79 -8.96 -10.44
C ALA A 72 -5.08 -9.82 -10.45
N SER A 73 -4.91 -11.11 -10.74
CA SER A 73 -6.00 -12.09 -10.70
C SER A 73 -6.70 -12.05 -9.34
N PRO A 74 -8.03 -12.26 -9.26
CA PRO A 74 -8.78 -12.09 -8.01
C PRO A 74 -8.17 -12.79 -6.78
N GLY A 75 -7.72 -14.04 -6.92
CA GLY A 75 -7.06 -14.79 -5.84
C GLY A 75 -5.63 -14.38 -5.48
N ARG A 76 -5.09 -13.34 -6.13
CA ARG A 76 -3.76 -12.77 -5.87
C ARG A 76 -3.83 -11.32 -5.36
N GLN A 77 -5.00 -10.69 -5.33
CA GLN A 77 -5.13 -9.29 -4.90
C GLN A 77 -4.86 -9.10 -3.41
N ASP A 78 -5.12 -10.12 -2.60
CA ASP A 78 -4.86 -10.11 -1.15
C ASP A 78 -3.36 -10.09 -0.82
N ASN A 79 -2.52 -10.50 -1.76
CA ASN A 79 -1.06 -10.36 -1.63
C ASN A 79 -0.61 -8.90 -1.64
N PHE A 80 -1.47 -7.97 -2.05
CA PHE A 80 -1.20 -6.54 -2.06
C PHE A 80 -1.91 -5.87 -0.89
N THR A 81 -1.13 -5.42 0.10
CA THR A 81 -1.65 -4.72 1.27
C THR A 81 -1.14 -3.29 1.28
N ALA A 82 -2.06 -2.34 1.47
CA ALA A 82 -1.73 -0.95 1.74
C ALA A 82 -2.38 -0.57 3.07
N GLU A 83 -1.56 -0.39 4.09
CA GLU A 83 -2.02 -0.13 5.45
C GLU A 83 -1.62 1.27 5.90
N ARG A 84 -2.58 2.01 6.45
CA ARG A 84 -2.32 3.35 6.99
C ARG A 84 -1.99 3.27 8.47
N ILE A 85 -0.90 3.93 8.86
CA ILE A 85 -0.53 4.13 10.25
C ILE A 85 -1.28 5.36 10.76
N LEU A 86 -2.16 5.15 11.73
CA LEU A 86 -2.92 6.21 12.37
C LEU A 86 -1.98 7.13 13.16
N GLY A 87 -2.11 8.43 12.94
CA GLY A 87 -1.37 9.47 13.66
C GLY A 87 -0.02 9.88 13.06
N THR A 88 0.58 9.09 12.15
CA THR A 88 1.83 9.49 11.45
C THR A 88 1.60 9.96 10.01
N GLY A 89 0.45 9.61 9.43
CA GLY A 89 0.17 9.85 8.03
C GLY A 89 0.93 8.93 7.07
N GLU A 90 1.63 7.93 7.60
CA GLU A 90 2.34 6.96 6.80
C GLU A 90 1.40 5.88 6.28
N THR A 91 1.70 5.41 5.10
CA THR A 91 1.01 4.32 4.43
C THR A 91 2.07 3.33 3.99
N ILE A 92 1.98 2.10 4.48
CA ILE A 92 2.90 1.03 4.17
C ILE A 92 2.26 0.13 3.12
N CYS A 93 2.90 0.06 1.97
CA CYS A 93 2.49 -0.80 0.86
C CYS A 93 3.41 -2.02 0.78
N MET A 94 2.83 -3.22 0.72
CA MET A 94 3.55 -4.49 0.68
C MET A 94 2.98 -5.42 -0.40
N ILE A 95 3.87 -6.25 -0.95
CA ILE A 95 3.53 -7.33 -1.89
C ILE A 95 4.05 -8.64 -1.32
N ALA A 96 3.18 -9.55 -0.92
CA ALA A 96 3.54 -10.85 -0.37
C ALA A 96 3.59 -11.91 -1.48
N SER A 97 4.77 -12.41 -1.81
CA SER A 97 4.94 -13.51 -2.78
C SER A 97 5.23 -14.84 -2.07
N ASP A 98 4.60 -15.90 -2.56
CA ASP A 98 4.78 -17.30 -2.13
C ASP A 98 6.10 -17.90 -2.64
N LYS A 99 6.57 -17.42 -3.80
CA LYS A 99 7.93 -17.62 -4.29
C LYS A 99 8.81 -16.69 -3.47
N ASN A 100 9.87 -17.18 -2.83
CA ASN A 100 10.84 -16.54 -1.91
C ASN A 100 11.42 -15.18 -2.35
N SER A 101 10.57 -14.25 -2.77
CA SER A 101 10.89 -12.94 -3.29
C SER A 101 10.71 -11.97 -2.15
N ASP A 102 11.83 -11.40 -1.71
CA ASP A 102 11.84 -10.36 -0.70
C ASP A 102 11.43 -9.03 -1.37
N PHE A 103 10.15 -8.71 -1.26
CA PHE A 103 9.62 -7.44 -1.72
C PHE A 103 9.74 -6.42 -0.59
N PRO A 104 10.49 -5.32 -0.77
CA PRO A 104 10.60 -4.29 0.24
C PRO A 104 9.25 -3.60 0.39
N SER A 105 8.86 -3.37 1.64
CA SER A 105 7.75 -2.48 1.95
C SER A 105 8.10 -1.06 1.51
N VAL A 106 7.14 -0.37 0.90
CA VAL A 106 7.29 1.05 0.54
C VAL A 106 6.43 1.89 1.49
N THR A 107 7.07 2.77 2.22
CA THR A 107 6.39 3.77 3.07
C THR A 107 6.12 5.03 2.25
N LEU A 108 4.86 5.42 2.18
CA LEU A 108 4.37 6.65 1.54
C LEU A 108 3.82 7.58 2.60
N HIS A 109 4.16 8.85 2.54
CA HIS A 109 3.59 9.87 3.43
C HIS A 109 2.41 10.53 2.72
N LEU A 110 1.22 10.40 3.28
CA LEU A 110 -0.05 10.89 2.73
C LEU A 110 -0.84 11.57 3.84
N SER A 111 -1.52 12.66 3.53
CA SER A 111 -2.57 13.18 4.41
C SER A 111 -3.77 12.22 4.45
N ASP A 112 -4.62 12.35 5.47
CA ASP A 112 -5.83 11.51 5.56
C ASP A 112 -6.75 11.73 4.35
N GLN A 113 -6.87 12.98 3.90
CA GLN A 113 -7.65 13.33 2.72
C GLN A 113 -7.13 12.66 1.45
N GLU A 114 -5.81 12.68 1.22
CA GLU A 114 -5.18 12.05 0.04
C GLU A 114 -5.33 10.54 0.06
N TRP A 115 -5.17 9.91 1.23
CA TRP A 115 -5.37 8.48 1.39
C TRP A 115 -6.80 8.06 1.03
N HIS A 116 -7.80 8.72 1.60
CA HIS A 116 -9.21 8.43 1.31
C HIS A 116 -9.57 8.68 -0.15
N SER A 117 -9.09 9.79 -0.73
CA SER A 117 -9.35 10.13 -2.14
C SER A 117 -8.73 9.12 -3.10
N THR A 118 -7.54 8.60 -2.77
CA THR A 118 -6.80 7.67 -3.63
C THR A 118 -7.38 6.25 -3.61
N GLN A 119 -7.92 5.82 -2.46
CA GLN A 119 -8.59 4.53 -2.33
C GLN A 119 -9.95 4.48 -3.07
N HIS A 120 -10.68 5.61 -3.10
CA HIS A 120 -12.05 5.67 -3.63
C HIS A 120 -12.14 6.02 -5.13
N GLN A 121 -11.02 6.27 -5.82
CA GLN A 121 -11.02 6.65 -7.24
C GLN A 121 -11.34 5.49 -8.21
N LYS A 122 -12.16 4.52 -7.80
CA LYS A 122 -12.68 3.41 -8.61
C LYS A 122 -14.21 3.44 -8.81
N GLU A 123 -14.92 4.49 -8.38
CA GLU A 123 -16.38 4.59 -8.52
C GLU A 123 -16.88 5.79 -9.37
N ALA A 124 -16.05 6.37 -10.24
CA ALA A 124 -16.46 7.50 -11.08
C ALA A 124 -16.08 7.31 -12.57
N VAL A 125 -16.47 6.18 -13.15
CA VAL A 125 -16.82 6.13 -14.58
C VAL A 125 -18.19 5.47 -14.63
N ASP A 126 -19.16 6.26 -15.07
CA ASP A 126 -20.56 5.91 -15.31
C ASP A 126 -21.54 6.08 -14.13
N SER A 127 -21.83 7.33 -13.81
CA SER A 127 -23.22 7.74 -13.50
C SER A 127 -23.40 9.24 -13.77
N PRO A 128 -24.35 9.65 -14.63
CA PRO A 128 -24.68 11.06 -14.81
C PRO A 128 -25.30 11.63 -13.54
N ARG A 129 -24.87 12.85 -13.19
CA ARG A 129 -25.51 13.76 -12.22
C ARG A 129 -27.03 13.61 -12.20
N SER A 130 -27.58 13.33 -11.03
CA SER A 130 -28.96 13.73 -10.72
C SER A 130 -28.96 14.46 -9.38
N SER A 131 -29.09 15.78 -9.50
CA SER A 131 -29.42 16.68 -8.41
C SER A 131 -30.90 16.53 -8.02
N VAL A 132 -31.22 17.04 -6.82
CA VAL A 132 -32.55 17.38 -6.27
C VAL A 132 -33.16 16.30 -5.35
N SER A 133 -33.17 16.55 -4.04
CA SER A 133 -34.32 17.17 -3.37
C SER A 133 -34.04 17.35 -1.87
N ASP A 134 -34.37 18.55 -1.39
CA ASP A 134 -34.51 18.93 0.02
C ASP A 134 -35.74 18.27 0.68
N ASP A 135 -35.83 18.51 2.01
CA ASP A 135 -36.90 18.21 2.99
C ASP A 135 -36.80 16.81 3.65
N ASN A 136 -36.83 16.64 4.97
CA ASN A 136 -37.55 17.36 6.03
C ASN A 136 -37.07 16.96 7.45
N GLN A 137 -37.25 17.88 8.41
CA GLN A 137 -36.97 17.70 9.84
C GLN A 137 -38.12 17.02 10.63
N THR A 138 -37.77 16.62 11.86
CA THR A 138 -38.58 16.40 13.08
C THR A 138 -39.38 15.10 13.27
N ALA A 139 -39.00 14.32 14.30
CA ALA A 139 -39.88 13.90 15.39
C ALA A 139 -39.09 13.24 16.56
N THR A 140 -39.48 13.61 17.78
CA THR A 140 -38.97 13.23 19.10
C THR A 140 -39.66 11.94 19.62
N VAL A 141 -39.03 11.24 20.58
CA VAL A 141 -39.63 10.59 21.80
C VAL A 141 -39.21 9.12 22.07
N THR A 142 -38.35 9.02 23.11
CA THR A 142 -38.20 8.03 24.22
C THR A 142 -38.32 6.52 24.02
N GLY A 143 -37.31 5.80 24.56
CA GLY A 143 -37.40 4.41 24.99
C GLY A 143 -36.22 4.00 25.87
N THR A 144 -36.50 3.82 27.17
CA THR A 144 -35.59 3.55 28.29
C THR A 144 -35.03 2.12 28.32
N GLY A 145 -33.73 1.99 28.65
CA GLY A 145 -33.22 0.96 29.56
C GLY A 145 -32.83 -0.40 28.99
N GLY A 146 -31.52 -0.62 28.85
CA GLY A 146 -30.91 -1.92 28.62
C GLY A 146 -29.41 -1.86 28.91
N SER A 147 -29.05 -1.87 30.19
CA SER A 147 -27.68 -1.97 30.67
C SER A 147 -27.06 -3.29 30.21
N VAL A 148 -26.12 -3.21 29.26
CA VAL A 148 -25.08 -4.22 29.08
C VAL A 148 -23.75 -3.50 29.19
N GLU A 149 -23.08 -3.81 30.29
CA GLU A 149 -21.68 -3.57 30.65
C GLU A 149 -20.90 -2.65 29.71
N ALA A 150 -20.60 -1.45 30.23
CA ALA A 150 -19.52 -0.62 29.75
C ALA A 150 -18.22 -1.42 29.80
N ARG A 151 -17.91 -2.11 28.70
CA ARG A 151 -16.61 -2.72 28.44
C ARG A 151 -15.58 -1.61 28.65
N PRO A 152 -14.53 -1.83 29.47
CA PRO A 152 -13.49 -0.82 29.64
C PRO A 152 -13.01 -0.39 28.26
N LYS A 153 -13.08 0.92 27.98
CA LYS A 153 -12.45 1.53 26.82
C LYS A 153 -10.97 1.21 26.95
N GLY A 154 -10.55 0.11 26.33
CA GLY A 154 -9.18 -0.35 26.36
C GLY A 154 -8.31 0.76 25.80
N SER A 155 -7.21 1.04 26.46
CA SER A 155 -6.24 2.03 26.01
C SER A 155 -5.91 1.80 24.53
N PRO A 156 -5.84 2.86 23.71
CA PRO A 156 -5.45 2.72 22.31
C PRO A 156 -4.09 2.01 22.20
N ILE A 157 -3.90 1.29 21.10
CA ILE A 157 -2.65 0.58 20.83
C ILE A 157 -1.45 1.52 20.98
N THR A 158 -0.43 1.05 21.70
CA THR A 158 0.80 1.80 21.96
C THR A 158 1.84 1.53 20.88
N ARG A 159 2.74 2.49 20.63
CA ARG A 159 3.85 2.34 19.67
C ARG A 159 4.70 1.10 19.95
N SER A 160 4.89 0.77 21.23
CA SER A 160 5.61 -0.42 21.68
C SER A 160 4.92 -1.73 21.26
N GLN A 161 3.58 -1.77 21.24
CA GLN A 161 2.83 -2.95 20.79
C GLN A 161 2.92 -3.14 19.27
N ILE A 162 2.99 -2.05 18.50
CA ILE A 162 3.24 -2.10 17.05
C ILE A 162 4.68 -2.55 16.78
N GLN A 163 5.65 -2.04 17.54
CA GLN A 163 7.05 -2.48 17.45
C GLN A 163 7.20 -3.97 17.73
N ALA A 164 6.49 -4.48 18.75
CA ALA A 164 6.49 -5.90 19.07
C ALA A 164 5.97 -6.76 17.91
N TRP A 165 4.96 -6.30 17.16
CA TRP A 165 4.54 -6.97 15.93
C TRP A 165 5.60 -6.90 14.83
N GLN A 166 6.26 -5.76 14.65
CA GLN A 166 7.33 -5.60 13.64
C GLN A 166 8.54 -6.49 13.92
N GLU A 167 8.85 -6.75 15.18
CA GLU A 167 9.96 -7.62 15.59
C GLU A 167 9.65 -9.12 15.48
N LEU A 168 8.39 -9.51 15.21
CA LEU A 168 8.04 -10.91 14.97
C LEU A 168 8.73 -11.47 13.73
N SER A 169 9.07 -12.75 13.81
CA SER A 169 9.59 -13.50 12.67
C SER A 169 8.58 -13.52 11.52
N PRO A 170 9.05 -13.63 10.27
CA PRO A 170 8.18 -13.74 9.10
C PRO A 170 7.17 -14.90 9.19
N GLU A 171 7.58 -16.01 9.82
CA GLU A 171 6.71 -17.17 10.07
C GLU A 171 5.58 -16.85 11.05
N ALA A 172 5.89 -16.17 12.16
CA ALA A 172 4.90 -15.77 13.16
C ALA A 172 3.90 -14.75 12.58
N LYS A 173 4.36 -13.81 11.74
CA LYS A 173 3.49 -12.87 11.02
C LYS A 173 2.59 -13.57 10.01
N ARG A 174 3.08 -14.63 9.34
CA ARG A 174 2.28 -15.42 8.41
C ARG A 174 1.20 -16.24 9.13
N GLU A 175 1.49 -16.77 10.31
CA GLU A 175 0.54 -17.51 11.14
C GLU A 175 -0.52 -16.61 11.78
N THR A 176 -0.13 -15.43 12.24
CA THR A 176 -1.05 -14.48 12.90
C THR A 176 -1.76 -13.54 11.93
N GLY A 177 -1.35 -13.49 10.67
CA GLY A 177 -1.90 -12.60 9.66
C GLY A 177 -1.51 -11.13 9.89
N GLY A 178 -2.34 -10.21 9.40
CA GLY A 178 -2.11 -8.77 9.61
C GLY A 178 -2.07 -8.38 11.09
N TRP A 179 -1.41 -7.26 11.41
CA TRP A 179 -1.22 -6.80 12.80
C TRP A 179 -2.53 -6.64 13.57
N LYS A 180 -3.65 -6.40 12.91
CA LYS A 180 -4.97 -6.27 13.54
C LYS A 180 -5.48 -7.61 14.08
N VAL A 181 -5.19 -8.71 13.38
CA VAL A 181 -5.51 -10.08 13.82
C VAL A 181 -4.56 -10.51 14.93
N TRP A 182 -3.27 -10.19 14.78
CA TRP A 182 -2.29 -10.37 15.86
C TRP A 182 -2.64 -9.57 17.12
N ALA A 183 -3.04 -8.31 16.98
CA ALA A 183 -3.43 -7.46 18.10
C ALA A 183 -4.66 -8.03 18.82
N GLN A 184 -5.65 -8.51 18.06
CA GLN A 184 -6.80 -9.20 18.64
C GLN A 184 -6.41 -10.50 19.37
N SER A 185 -5.49 -11.29 18.82
CA SER A 185 -5.02 -12.53 19.48
C SER A 185 -4.25 -12.26 20.77
N GLN A 186 -3.60 -11.10 20.88
CA GLN A 186 -2.95 -10.60 22.10
C GLN A 186 -3.93 -9.90 23.06
N GLY A 187 -5.23 -9.86 22.75
CA GLY A 187 -6.23 -9.16 23.57
C GLY A 187 -6.10 -7.63 23.55
N ILE A 188 -5.35 -7.08 22.59
CA ILE A 188 -5.15 -5.64 22.42
C ILE A 188 -6.42 -5.04 21.81
N ASN A 189 -6.95 -4.00 22.47
CA ASN A 189 -8.12 -3.31 21.99
C ASN A 189 -7.75 -2.45 20.76
N ILE A 190 -8.27 -2.85 19.60
CA ILE A 190 -8.13 -2.13 18.33
C ILE A 190 -9.19 -1.03 18.14
N GLY A 191 -10.05 -0.82 19.13
CA GLY A 191 -11.05 0.23 19.13
C GLY A 191 -10.41 1.61 19.21
N SER A 192 -10.80 2.51 18.30
CA SER A 192 -10.36 3.90 18.30
C SER A 192 -10.74 4.60 19.62
N ALA A 193 -9.82 5.40 20.14
CA ALA A 193 -10.15 6.46 21.10
C ALA A 193 -10.66 7.70 20.35
#